data_AF-A0A8S3BQS3-F1
#
_entry.id   AF-A0A8S3BQS3-F1
#
_cell.length_a   1.000
_cell.length_b   1.000
_cell.length_c   1.000
_cell.angle_alpha   90.00
_cell.angle_beta   90.00
_cell.angle_gamma   90.00
#
_symmetry.space_group_name_H-M   'P 1'
#
loop_
_entity.id
_entity.type
_entity.pdbx_description
1 polymer ?
#
loop_
_entity_poly.entity_id
_entity_poly.type
_entity_poly.pdbx_seq_one_letter_code
_entity_poly.pdbx_strand_id
1 'polypeptide(L)' 'VKTKLPETTDGIFGEQINLTVDAHGLPQPKITWLFNGQPIKPSQKHKIEPTKDHPDQTTLT' A
#
# COMPACT_ATOMS: atom_id res chain seq x y z
N VAL A 1 1.05 11.41 -14.99
CA VAL A 1 1.10 10.64 -13.73
C VAL A 1 -0.12 9.73 -13.72
N LYS A 2 0.06 8.40 -13.71
CA LYS A 2 -1.03 7.44 -13.50
C LYS A 2 -0.87 6.90 -12.08
N THR A 3 -1.91 6.99 -11.28
CA THR A 3 -1.96 6.45 -9.92
C THR A 3 -3.16 5.51 -9.86
N LYS A 4 -2.91 4.21 -9.77
CA LYS A 4 -4.00 3.25 -9.54
C LYS A 4 -4.16 3.12 -8.03
N LEU A 5 -5.21 3.74 -7.48
CA LEU A 5 -5.55 3.58 -6.07
C LEU A 5 -5.93 2.11 -5.78
N PRO A 6 -5.66 1.61 -4.57
CA PRO A 6 -6.19 0.31 -4.17
C PRO A 6 -7.72 0.33 -4.31
N GLU A 7 -8.26 -0.69 -4.97
CA GLU A 7 -9.70 -0.89 -5.06
C GLU A 7 -10.28 -1.10 -3.66
N THR A 8 -11.53 -0.72 -3.43
CA THR A 8 -12.18 -0.88 -2.13
C THR A 8 -12.34 -2.38 -1.86
N THR A 9 -11.56 -2.92 -0.92
CA THR A 9 -11.62 -4.35 -0.55
C THR A 9 -12.46 -4.51 0.72
N ASP A 10 -13.53 -5.29 0.65
CA ASP A 10 -14.25 -5.75 1.84
C ASP A 10 -13.39 -6.79 2.57
N GLY A 11 -13.01 -6.50 3.81
CA GLY A 11 -12.22 -7.39 4.67
C GLY A 11 -13.07 -8.14 5.67
N ILE A 12 -12.71 -9.39 5.96
CA ILE A 12 -13.30 -10.15 7.06
C ILE A 12 -12.60 -9.73 8.36
N PHE A 13 -13.39 -9.47 9.41
CA PHE A 13 -12.85 -9.11 10.72
C PHE A 13 -11.94 -10.22 11.25
N GLY A 14 -10.68 -9.89 11.53
CA GLY A 14 -9.67 -10.83 12.02
C GLY A 14 -8.80 -11.47 10.94
N GLU A 15 -9.12 -11.25 9.65
CA GLU A 15 -8.27 -11.69 8.55
C GLU A 15 -7.28 -10.61 8.12
N GLN A 16 -6.14 -11.06 7.61
CA GLN A 16 -5.13 -10.21 7.01
C GLN A 16 -5.57 -9.83 5.59
N ILE A 17 -5.55 -8.54 5.29
CA ILE A 17 -5.87 -8.02 3.95
C ILE A 17 -4.61 -7.51 3.27
N ASN A 18 -4.56 -7.56 1.94
CA ASN A 18 -3.47 -6.99 1.17
C ASN A 18 -4.00 -5.84 0.32
N LEU A 19 -3.48 -4.64 0.54
CA LEU A 19 -3.80 -3.45 -0.23
C LEU A 19 -2.61 -3.09 -1.10
N THR A 20 -2.80 -3.12 -2.42
CA THR A 20 -1.71 -2.89 -3.37
C THR A 20 -1.96 -1.61 -4.16
N VAL A 21 -0.95 -0.74 -4.21
CA VAL A 21 -0.98 0.52 -4.97
C VAL A 21 0.14 0.54 -6.00
N ASP A 22 -0.17 1.04 -7.19
CA ASP A 22 0.79 1.23 -8.28
C ASP A 22 0.98 2.73 -8.55
N ALA A 23 2.22 3.21 -8.41
CA ALA A 23 2.57 4.60 -8.61
C ALA A 23 3.87 4.73 -9.40
N HIS A 24 3.77 5.27 -10.61
CA HIS A 24 4.93 5.53 -11.46
C HIS A 24 5.32 7.01 -11.47
N GLY A 25 6.61 7.28 -11.39
CA GLY A 25 7.16 8.63 -11.46
C GLY A 25 8.69 8.63 -11.57
N LEU A 26 9.22 9.71 -12.15
CA LEU A 26 10.65 10.02 -12.16
C LEU A 26 10.82 11.41 -11.53
N PRO A 27 11.49 11.54 -10.37
CA PRO A 27 12.07 10.48 -9.54
C PRO A 27 11.01 9.56 -8.92
N GLN A 28 11.44 8.38 -8.45
CA GLN A 28 10.56 7.34 -7.92
C GLN A 28 9.67 7.89 -6.79
N PRO A 29 8.34 7.68 -6.84
CA PRO A 29 7.42 8.29 -5.88
C PRO A 29 7.55 7.63 -4.50
N LYS A 30 7.36 8.44 -3.44
CA LYS A 30 7.29 7.93 -2.07
C LYS A 30 5.85 7.61 -1.71
N ILE A 31 5.53 6.34 -1.52
CA ILE A 31 4.21 5.88 -1.05
C ILE A 31 4.06 6.14 0.46
N THR A 32 2.89 6.62 0.88
CA THR A 32 2.50 6.74 2.30
C THR A 32 1.07 6.22 2.46
N TRP A 33 0.91 5.22 3.32
CA TRP A 33 -0.39 4.63 3.63
C TRP A 33 -1.05 5.37 4.80
N LEU A 34 -2.36 5.62 4.69
CA LEU A 34 -3.16 6.32 5.69
C LEU A 34 -4.30 5.40 6.16
N PHE A 35 -4.52 5.34 7.48
CA PHE A 35 -5.69 4.73 8.08
C PHE A 35 -6.39 5.78 8.94
N ASN A 36 -7.69 6.03 8.67
CA ASN A 36 -8.47 7.08 9.35
C ASN A 36 -7.79 8.46 9.34
N GLY A 37 -7.14 8.81 8.22
CA GLY A 37 -6.42 10.08 8.06
C GLY A 37 -5.07 10.15 8.77
N GLN A 38 -4.62 9.09 9.44
CA GLN A 38 -3.32 9.02 10.10
C GLN A 38 -2.34 8.11 9.35
N PRO A 39 -1.05 8.49 9.26
CA PRO A 39 -0.05 7.69 8.57
C PRO A 39 0.21 6.37 9.30
N ILE A 40 0.11 5.27 8.56
CA ILE A 40 0.47 3.94 9.04
C ILE A 40 1.99 3.84 9.06
N LYS A 41 2.53 3.46 10.21
CA LYS A 41 3.95 3.14 10.35
C LYS A 41 4.13 1.62 10.28
N PRO A 42 5.23 1.12 9.71
CA PRO A 42 5.57 -0.30 9.77
C PRO A 42 5.57 -0.78 11.21
N SER A 43 4.85 -1.88 11.48
CA SER A 43 4.78 -2.52 12.80
C SER A 43 4.55 -4.02 12.63
N GLN A 44 4.48 -4.78 13.73
CA GLN A 44 4.12 -6.21 13.65
C GLN A 44 2.74 -6.46 13.01
N LYS A 45 1.85 -5.46 13.02
CA LYS A 45 0.49 -5.55 12.45
C LYS A 45 0.35 -4.93 11.06
N HIS A 46 1.31 -4.11 10.63
CA HIS A 46 1.23 -3.40 9.36
C HIS A 46 2.57 -3.53 8.66
N LYS A 47 2.60 -4.31 7.58
CA LYS A 47 3.81 -4.53 6.78
C LYS A 47 3.65 -3.76 5.47
N ILE A 48 4.58 -2.86 5.19
CA ILE A 48 4.60 -2.07 3.96
C ILE A 48 5.83 -2.50 3.18
N GLU A 49 5.63 -3.21 2.07
CA GLU A 49 6.72 -3.73 1.24
C GLU A 49 6.52 -3.38 -0.23
N PRO A 50 7.57 -2.94 -0.94
CA PRO A 50 7.53 -2.89 -2.38
C PRO A 50 7.39 -4.33 -2.93
N THR A 51 6.58 -4.50 -3.97
CA THR A 51 6.45 -5.81 -4.59
C THR A 51 7.73 -6.17 -5.33
N LYS A 52 8.17 -7.43 -5.20
CA LYS A 52 9.42 -7.90 -5.84
C LYS A 52 9.35 -7.85 -7.37
N ASP A 53 8.16 -8.01 -7.93
CA ASP A 53 7.93 -8.03 -9.38
C ASP A 53 7.86 -6.63 -9.98
N HIS A 54 7.44 -5.63 -9.20
CA HIS A 54 7.31 -4.24 -9.64
C HIS A 54 7.75 -3.26 -8.52
N PRO A 55 8.94 -2.63 -8.62
CA PRO A 55 9.44 -1.73 -7.57
C PRO A 55 8.61 -0.44 -7.43
N ASP A 56 7.81 -0.12 -8.45
CA ASP A 56 6.88 1.01 -8.46
C ASP A 56 5.55 0.70 -7.75
N GLN A 57 5.39 -0.54 -7.29
CA GLN A 57 4.20 -1.03 -6.60
C GLN A 57 4.52 -1.38 -5.15
N THR A 58 3.62 -1.01 -4.23
CA THR A 58 3.75 -1.26 -2.80
C THR A 58 2.50 -1.97 -2.28
N THR A 59 2.69 -2.95 -1.41
CA THR A 59 1.62 -3.66 -0.72
C THR A 59 1.66 -3.34 0.77
N LEU A 60 0.50 -2.97 1.31
CA LEU A 60 0.23 -2.93 2.74
C LEU A 60 -0.50 -4.20 3.15
N THR A 61 0.02 -4.86 4.16
CA THR A 61 -0.49 -6.10 4.74
C THR A 61 -0.77 -5.93 6.21
#